data_AF-A0A1Q2TX56-F1
#
_entry.id   AF-A0A1Q2TX56-F1
#
_cell.length_a   1.000
_cell.length_b   1.000
_cell.length_c   1.000
_cell.angle_alpha   90.00
_cell.angle_beta   90.00
_cell.angle_gamma   90.00
#
_symmetry.space_group_name_H-M   'P 1'
#
loop_
_entity.id
_entity.type
_entity.pdbx_description
1 polymer ?
#
loop_
_entity_poly.entity_id
_entity_poly.type
_entity_poly.pdbx_seq_one_letter_code
_entity_poly.pdbx_strand_id
1 'polypeptide(L)'
;MDTFRLKRFDQIVLVCLFCLTCLVVSLWGLGDRTLTHIQAFNWEGRQIGVSDRQLQLSFNQAIDPAVVTENFTIEPPLSGRWSWVGKNFFYTLDEQPIYGQDYQLRLTESSIEGPTFEPFLSRIRSRDRAFAYIGTEDTDRGRLILYNFTQQQKSILTPADLIVLNFDVYPDGDRLLFSALPRRGNAQAQLGDQQLYTVTTGLNFQGSEAETIPAGQIQPILNAEDYQNGPFQLADNGDRIIIQRTSREDPRDRGLWAIERNATPRALGVLADEFLLAPNGDVVAVSQRQQLSLVPLRRNSGAVQTKEEFTKLLAFSPDQSQQVALREENGVYSLHRLNPQGEATEILRTLTPIVDCRFEPRAAELLYCLKIDQNQTMGQVTEEPFLSAINLNTGEETALLALPNYRDVKLSVAADGVALLFDQVVTTQPTPTSDLLTNDGLAVEGGRLWILALPELSNDAALQPVPPESLMPGYQPQWIP
;
A
#
# COMPACT_ATOMS: atom_id res chain seq x y z
N MET A 1 0.87 -10.84 -91.97
CA MET A 1 0.29 -10.75 -90.60
C MET A 1 0.46 -12.13 -90.00
N ASP A 2 1.62 -12.36 -89.40
CA ASP A 2 1.99 -13.66 -88.87
C ASP A 2 1.24 -13.95 -87.57
N THR A 3 0.55 -15.08 -87.58
CA THR A 3 -0.13 -15.62 -86.42
C THR A 3 0.94 -16.20 -85.48
N PHE A 4 1.17 -15.52 -84.36
CA PHE A 4 2.02 -16.04 -83.28
C PHE A 4 1.42 -17.37 -82.77
N ARG A 5 1.97 -18.50 -83.21
CA ARG A 5 1.70 -19.82 -82.62
C ARG A 5 2.49 -19.94 -81.32
N LEU A 6 1.83 -19.70 -80.20
CA LEU A 6 2.37 -19.98 -78.87
C LEU A 6 2.82 -21.45 -78.80
N LYS A 7 4.04 -21.70 -78.28
CA LYS A 7 4.52 -23.06 -78.03
C LYS A 7 3.68 -23.66 -76.89
N ARG A 8 3.58 -25.01 -76.81
CA ARG A 8 2.81 -25.70 -75.75
C ARG A 8 3.18 -25.23 -74.33
N PHE A 9 4.44 -24.86 -74.12
CA PHE A 9 4.91 -24.30 -72.87
C PHE A 9 4.29 -22.93 -72.57
N ASP A 10 4.25 -22.02 -73.54
CA ASP A 10 3.64 -20.70 -73.35
C ASP A 10 2.14 -20.81 -73.03
N GLN A 11 1.43 -21.80 -73.60
CA GLN A 11 0.03 -22.06 -73.27
C GLN A 11 -0.16 -22.50 -71.81
N ILE A 12 0.72 -23.36 -71.29
CA ILE A 12 0.68 -23.80 -69.89
C ILE A 12 0.98 -22.63 -68.95
N VAL A 13 1.98 -21.80 -69.29
CA VAL A 13 2.33 -20.61 -68.51
C VAL A 13 1.17 -19.62 -68.48
N LEU A 14 0.49 -19.40 -69.60
CA LEU A 14 -0.63 -18.45 -69.70
C LEU A 14 -1.86 -18.91 -68.91
N VAL A 15 -2.13 -20.23 -68.89
CA VAL A 15 -3.18 -20.82 -68.04
C VAL A 15 -2.82 -20.70 -66.56
N CYS A 16 -1.58 -21.00 -66.18
CA CYS A 16 -1.13 -20.81 -64.79
C CYS A 16 -1.24 -19.35 -64.35
N LEU A 17 -0.82 -18.41 -65.20
CA LEU A 17 -0.86 -16.98 -64.90
C LEU A 17 -2.29 -16.47 -64.76
N PHE A 18 -3.19 -16.92 -65.64
CA PHE A 18 -4.63 -16.62 -65.56
C PHE A 18 -5.26 -17.17 -64.27
N CYS A 19 -4.97 -18.43 -63.93
CA CYS A 19 -5.42 -19.03 -62.66
C CYS A 19 -4.90 -18.25 -61.46
N LEU A 20 -3.63 -17.84 -61.44
CA LEU A 20 -3.04 -17.07 -60.35
C LEU A 20 -3.70 -15.68 -60.23
N THR A 21 -3.93 -15.00 -61.35
CA THR A 21 -4.66 -13.72 -61.34
C THR A 21 -6.11 -13.88 -60.88
N CYS A 22 -6.80 -14.95 -61.29
CA CYS A 22 -8.16 -15.24 -60.78
C CYS A 22 -8.14 -15.53 -59.28
N LEU A 23 -7.12 -16.21 -58.77
CA LEU A 23 -6.97 -16.51 -57.35
C LEU A 23 -6.69 -15.23 -56.54
N VAL A 24 -5.82 -14.35 -57.06
CA VAL A 24 -5.54 -13.04 -56.45
C VAL A 24 -6.79 -12.15 -56.47
N VAL A 25 -7.49 -12.05 -57.61
CA VAL A 25 -8.75 -11.29 -57.71
C VAL A 25 -9.84 -11.88 -56.81
N SER A 26 -9.88 -13.21 -56.67
CA SER A 26 -10.80 -13.88 -55.75
C SER A 26 -10.47 -13.58 -54.28
N LEU A 27 -9.19 -13.56 -53.90
CA LEU A 27 -8.76 -13.17 -52.54
C LEU A 27 -9.08 -11.71 -52.23
N TRP A 28 -8.88 -10.81 -53.21
CA TRP A 28 -9.26 -9.40 -53.08
C TRP A 28 -10.79 -9.20 -53.02
N GLY A 29 -11.56 -9.96 -53.80
CA GLY A 29 -13.02 -9.86 -53.86
C GLY A 29 -13.75 -10.51 -52.68
N LEU A 30 -13.14 -11.51 -52.03
CA LEU A 30 -13.67 -12.12 -50.82
C LEU A 30 -13.47 -11.22 -49.60
N GLY A 31 -12.45 -10.35 -49.61
CA GLY A 31 -12.12 -9.44 -48.52
C GLY A 31 -11.72 -10.19 -47.26
N ASP A 32 -10.78 -9.64 -46.50
CA ASP A 32 -10.42 -10.19 -45.19
C ASP A 32 -11.58 -9.89 -44.22
N ARG A 33 -12.63 -10.73 -44.25
CA ARG A 33 -13.80 -10.62 -43.35
C ARG A 33 -13.49 -11.29 -42.02
N THR A 34 -12.35 -10.96 -41.42
CA THR A 34 -12.07 -11.37 -40.05
C THR A 34 -12.82 -10.44 -39.12
N LEU A 35 -13.59 -11.02 -38.20
CA LEU A 35 -14.22 -10.24 -37.13
C LEU A 35 -13.14 -9.53 -36.31
N THR A 36 -13.48 -8.34 -35.82
CA THR A 36 -12.62 -7.64 -34.87
C THR A 36 -12.57 -8.45 -33.58
N HIS A 37 -11.38 -8.78 -33.08
CA HIS A 37 -11.22 -9.50 -31.82
C HIS A 37 -10.07 -8.92 -31.02
N ILE A 38 -10.04 -9.23 -29.73
CA ILE A 38 -8.98 -8.79 -28.81
C ILE A 38 -7.79 -9.74 -28.96
N GLN A 39 -6.66 -9.19 -29.39
CA GLN A 39 -5.37 -9.87 -29.50
C GLN A 39 -4.62 -9.93 -28.17
N ALA A 40 -4.77 -8.92 -27.31
CA ALA A 40 -4.08 -8.87 -26.04
C ALA A 40 -4.89 -8.12 -24.98
N PHE A 41 -4.81 -8.62 -23.76
CA PHE A 41 -5.38 -8.02 -22.56
C PHE A 41 -4.31 -7.96 -21.46
N ASN A 42 -4.02 -6.77 -20.95
CA ASN A 42 -2.89 -6.58 -20.03
C ASN A 42 -3.07 -7.21 -18.63
N TRP A 43 -4.31 -7.44 -18.20
CA TRP A 43 -4.61 -8.09 -16.92
C TRP A 43 -4.99 -9.57 -17.05
N GLU A 44 -4.77 -10.16 -18.22
CA GLU A 44 -5.04 -11.59 -18.42
C GLU A 44 -4.17 -12.44 -17.47
N GLY A 45 -4.83 -13.29 -16.66
CA GLY A 45 -4.16 -14.19 -15.72
C GLY A 45 -3.49 -13.51 -14.53
N ARG A 46 -3.74 -12.22 -14.27
CA ARG A 46 -3.12 -11.46 -13.18
C ARG A 46 -4.13 -11.06 -12.12
N GLN A 47 -3.65 -10.89 -10.89
CA GLN A 47 -4.42 -10.20 -9.86
C GLN A 47 -4.15 -8.71 -9.92
N ILE A 48 -5.19 -7.89 -9.82
CA ILE A 48 -5.09 -6.43 -9.89
C ILE A 48 -5.09 -5.80 -8.49
N GLY A 49 -4.19 -4.87 -8.24
CA GLY A 49 -4.12 -4.08 -7.00
C GLY A 49 -4.50 -2.62 -7.20
N VAL A 50 -4.41 -1.81 -6.15
CA VAL A 50 -4.71 -0.37 -6.20
C VAL A 50 -3.73 0.44 -7.08
N SER A 51 -2.57 -0.15 -7.39
CA SER A 51 -1.59 0.38 -8.34
C SER A 51 -1.99 0.15 -9.81
N ASP A 52 -2.84 -0.83 -10.10
CA ASP A 52 -3.22 -1.24 -11.44
C ASP A 52 -4.42 -0.42 -11.94
N ARG A 53 -4.18 0.85 -12.28
CA ARG A 53 -5.26 1.78 -12.67
C ARG A 53 -5.61 1.80 -14.15
N GLN A 54 -4.85 1.13 -15.00
CA GLN A 54 -5.07 1.17 -16.45
C GLN A 54 -5.25 -0.23 -17.03
N LEU A 55 -6.44 -0.45 -17.57
CA LEU A 55 -6.76 -1.60 -18.40
C LEU A 55 -6.47 -1.28 -19.87
N GLN A 56 -5.92 -2.24 -20.60
CA GLN A 56 -5.66 -2.15 -22.03
C GLN A 56 -6.21 -3.37 -22.76
N LEU A 57 -7.00 -3.11 -23.81
CA LEU A 57 -7.38 -4.11 -24.81
C LEU A 57 -6.76 -3.73 -26.15
N SER A 58 -6.02 -4.66 -26.75
CA SER A 58 -5.44 -4.48 -28.08
C SER A 58 -6.22 -5.30 -29.09
N PHE A 59 -6.81 -4.66 -30.09
CA PHE A 59 -7.59 -5.30 -31.13
C PHE A 59 -6.71 -5.73 -32.32
N ASN A 60 -7.18 -6.67 -33.13
CA ASN A 60 -6.54 -7.05 -34.40
C ASN A 60 -6.61 -5.96 -35.47
N GLN A 61 -7.63 -5.12 -35.42
CA GLN A 61 -7.84 -4.00 -36.34
C GLN A 61 -8.46 -2.81 -35.60
N ALA A 62 -8.46 -1.63 -36.24
CA ALA A 62 -9.14 -0.47 -35.69
C ALA A 62 -10.66 -0.71 -35.65
N ILE A 63 -11.28 -0.30 -34.54
CA ILE A 63 -12.73 -0.37 -34.31
C ILE A 63 -13.23 1.01 -33.91
N ASP A 64 -14.49 1.29 -34.19
CA ASP A 64 -15.14 2.52 -33.76
C ASP A 64 -15.19 2.57 -32.21
N PRO A 65 -14.60 3.60 -31.57
CA PRO A 65 -14.64 3.74 -30.12
C PRO A 65 -16.06 3.82 -29.54
N ALA A 66 -17.03 4.35 -30.30
CA ALA A 66 -18.42 4.45 -29.84
C ALA A 66 -19.02 3.06 -29.59
N VAL A 67 -18.76 2.12 -30.50
CA VAL A 67 -19.23 0.73 -30.41
C VAL A 67 -18.67 0.04 -29.16
N VAL A 68 -17.38 0.24 -28.86
CA VAL A 68 -16.77 -0.36 -27.66
C VAL A 68 -17.33 0.26 -26.38
N THR A 69 -17.48 1.58 -26.35
CA THR A 69 -17.94 2.32 -25.16
C THR A 69 -19.37 1.97 -24.78
N GLU A 70 -20.26 1.75 -25.76
CA GLU A 70 -21.66 1.39 -25.51
C GLU A 70 -21.85 -0.07 -25.05
N ASN A 71 -20.90 -0.95 -25.37
CA ASN A 71 -21.04 -2.39 -25.16
C ASN A 71 -20.06 -2.97 -24.12
N PHE A 72 -19.14 -2.17 -23.59
CA PHE A 72 -18.20 -2.60 -22.56
C PHE A 72 -18.79 -2.41 -21.15
N THR A 73 -18.81 -3.47 -20.37
CA THR A 73 -19.27 -3.46 -18.98
C THR A 73 -18.30 -4.18 -18.06
N ILE A 74 -18.19 -3.69 -16.82
CA ILE A 74 -17.48 -4.32 -15.72
C ILE A 74 -18.50 -4.61 -14.62
N GLU A 75 -18.58 -5.86 -14.15
CA GLU A 75 -19.43 -6.29 -13.05
C GLU A 75 -18.58 -6.89 -11.91
N PRO A 76 -18.63 -6.37 -10.67
CA PRO A 76 -19.36 -5.17 -10.25
C PRO A 76 -18.80 -3.90 -10.91
N PRO A 77 -19.56 -2.78 -10.91
CA PRO A 77 -19.12 -1.53 -11.51
C PRO A 77 -17.78 -1.06 -10.97
N LEU A 78 -16.90 -0.62 -11.86
CA LEU A 78 -15.62 0.00 -11.55
C LEU A 78 -15.44 1.20 -12.47
N SER A 79 -15.72 2.40 -11.94
CA SER A 79 -15.78 3.64 -12.72
C SER A 79 -14.42 4.02 -13.32
N GLY A 80 -14.45 4.66 -14.48
CA GLY A 80 -13.23 5.05 -15.19
C GLY A 80 -13.48 5.82 -16.49
N ARG A 81 -12.38 6.23 -17.11
CA ARG A 81 -12.33 7.03 -18.33
C ARG A 81 -11.75 6.25 -19.50
N TRP A 82 -12.39 6.43 -20.64
CA TRP A 82 -12.03 5.82 -21.91
C TRP A 82 -10.98 6.66 -22.64
N SER A 83 -9.96 6.01 -23.21
CA SER A 83 -9.05 6.63 -24.16
C SER A 83 -8.60 5.64 -25.23
N TRP A 84 -8.15 6.16 -26.37
CA TRP A 84 -7.93 5.35 -27.57
C TRP A 84 -6.68 5.77 -28.32
N VAL A 85 -5.88 4.80 -28.77
CA VAL A 85 -4.74 5.02 -29.67
C VAL A 85 -4.65 3.90 -30.71
N GLY A 86 -5.04 4.20 -31.95
CA GLY A 86 -4.94 3.27 -33.08
C GLY A 86 -5.85 2.05 -32.93
N LYS A 87 -5.27 0.90 -32.56
CA LYS A 87 -5.99 -0.36 -32.29
C LYS A 87 -6.06 -0.69 -30.80
N ASN A 88 -5.58 0.20 -29.95
CA ASN A 88 -5.51 0.01 -28.51
C ASN A 88 -6.56 0.85 -27.82
N PHE A 89 -7.35 0.17 -27.01
CA PHE A 89 -8.31 0.72 -26.09
C PHE A 89 -7.70 0.77 -24.70
N PHE A 90 -7.94 1.87 -23.99
CA PHE A 90 -7.51 2.05 -22.62
C PHE A 90 -8.70 2.48 -21.76
N TYR A 91 -8.83 1.85 -20.60
CA TYR A 91 -9.77 2.22 -19.56
C TYR A 91 -8.99 2.56 -18.29
N THR A 92 -8.97 3.84 -17.92
CA THR A 92 -8.28 4.32 -16.73
C THR A 92 -9.29 4.43 -15.59
N LEU A 93 -9.09 3.67 -14.52
CA LEU A 93 -9.96 3.67 -13.36
C LEU A 93 -9.94 5.02 -12.64
N ASP A 94 -11.12 5.50 -12.26
CA ASP A 94 -11.29 6.68 -11.40
C ASP A 94 -11.37 6.28 -9.92
N GLU A 95 -11.81 5.04 -9.66
CA GLU A 95 -11.90 4.43 -8.32
C GLU A 95 -10.93 3.25 -8.20
N GLN A 96 -10.54 2.92 -6.97
CA GLN A 96 -9.64 1.80 -6.70
C GLN A 96 -10.42 0.47 -6.69
N PRO A 97 -9.83 -0.64 -7.18
CA PRO A 97 -10.45 -1.94 -7.05
C PRO A 97 -10.51 -2.37 -5.59
N ILE A 98 -11.67 -2.88 -5.16
CA ILE A 98 -11.88 -3.45 -3.83
C ILE A 98 -11.18 -4.80 -3.76
N TYR A 99 -10.39 -5.04 -2.71
CA TYR A 99 -9.61 -6.27 -2.57
C TYR A 99 -10.48 -7.46 -2.18
N GLY A 100 -10.11 -8.63 -2.69
CA GLY A 100 -10.81 -9.90 -2.50
C GLY A 100 -12.05 -10.08 -3.38
N GLN A 101 -12.14 -9.37 -4.50
CA GLN A 101 -13.30 -9.33 -5.39
C GLN A 101 -12.97 -9.84 -6.80
N ASP A 102 -13.92 -10.57 -7.38
CA ASP A 102 -13.87 -10.95 -8.80
C ASP A 102 -14.61 -9.89 -9.63
N TYR A 103 -13.99 -9.47 -10.73
CA TYR A 103 -14.59 -8.57 -11.72
C TYR A 103 -14.76 -9.29 -13.05
N GLN A 104 -15.92 -9.16 -13.66
CA GLN A 104 -16.24 -9.68 -14.98
C GLN A 104 -16.26 -8.54 -15.98
N LEU A 105 -15.41 -8.65 -16.99
CA LEU A 105 -15.31 -7.71 -18.10
C LEU A 105 -16.04 -8.32 -19.28
N ARG A 106 -17.02 -7.60 -19.80
CA ARG A 106 -17.80 -8.01 -20.95
C ARG A 106 -17.70 -6.95 -22.02
N LEU A 107 -17.48 -7.39 -23.24
CA LEU A 107 -17.68 -6.59 -24.44
C LEU A 107 -18.56 -7.45 -25.34
N THR A 108 -19.85 -7.14 -25.38
CA THR A 108 -20.86 -7.94 -26.09
C THR A 108 -21.81 -7.03 -26.83
N GLU A 109 -21.90 -7.18 -28.15
CA GLU A 109 -22.81 -6.39 -28.96
C GLU A 109 -24.22 -6.99 -28.96
N SER A 110 -25.24 -6.14 -28.86
CA SER A 110 -26.65 -6.52 -29.06
C SER A 110 -27.20 -5.92 -30.36
N SER A 111 -26.61 -6.27 -31.51
CA SER A 111 -27.02 -5.78 -32.83
C SER A 111 -27.91 -6.77 -33.61
N ILE A 112 -28.89 -6.23 -34.33
CA ILE A 112 -29.81 -6.96 -35.23
C ILE A 112 -29.11 -7.28 -36.58
N GLU A 113 -28.06 -6.54 -36.94
CA GLU A 113 -27.32 -6.68 -38.22
C GLU A 113 -26.14 -7.68 -38.15
N GLY A 114 -25.92 -8.31 -36.99
CA GLY A 114 -24.81 -9.23 -36.72
C GLY A 114 -23.62 -8.54 -36.02
N PRO A 115 -22.74 -9.31 -35.34
CA PRO A 115 -21.69 -8.74 -34.53
C PRO A 115 -20.55 -8.14 -35.37
N THR A 116 -20.14 -6.92 -35.04
CA THR A 116 -18.97 -6.23 -35.61
C THR A 116 -17.65 -6.64 -34.95
N PHE A 117 -17.73 -7.25 -33.75
CA PHE A 117 -16.60 -7.81 -33.02
C PHE A 117 -16.96 -9.13 -32.33
N GLU A 118 -15.97 -9.98 -32.06
CA GLU A 118 -16.15 -11.21 -31.29
C GLU A 118 -16.45 -10.89 -29.82
N PRO A 119 -17.51 -11.49 -29.22
CA PRO A 119 -17.81 -11.31 -27.81
C PRO A 119 -16.60 -11.62 -26.94
N PHE A 120 -16.27 -10.70 -26.06
CA PHE A 120 -15.18 -10.87 -25.09
C PHE A 120 -15.75 -10.96 -23.69
N LEU A 121 -15.35 -12.01 -22.99
CA LEU A 121 -15.65 -12.24 -21.59
C LEU A 121 -14.34 -12.60 -20.90
N SER A 122 -13.95 -11.77 -19.95
CA SER A 122 -12.79 -12.05 -19.10
C SER A 122 -13.18 -11.90 -17.65
N ARG A 123 -12.54 -12.69 -16.78
CA ARG A 123 -12.64 -12.55 -15.34
C ARG A 123 -11.27 -12.19 -14.81
N ILE A 124 -11.20 -11.10 -14.06
CA ILE A 124 -10.03 -10.74 -13.27
C ILE A 124 -10.39 -10.81 -11.80
N ARG A 125 -9.38 -10.93 -10.96
CA ARG A 125 -9.53 -10.94 -9.51
C ARG A 125 -8.65 -9.85 -8.93
N SER A 126 -9.15 -9.09 -7.96
CA SER A 126 -8.30 -8.18 -7.22
C SER A 126 -7.41 -8.94 -6.23
N ARG A 127 -6.35 -8.30 -5.76
CA ARG A 127 -5.50 -8.85 -4.70
C ARG A 127 -6.35 -9.28 -3.52
N ASP A 128 -5.92 -10.35 -2.86
CA ASP A 128 -6.58 -10.79 -1.64
C ASP A 128 -6.44 -9.74 -0.54
N ARG A 129 -7.50 -9.62 0.27
CA ARG A 129 -7.45 -8.82 1.49
C ARG A 129 -6.68 -9.62 2.54
N ALA A 130 -5.48 -9.17 2.88
CA ALA A 130 -4.65 -9.81 3.89
C ALA A 130 -3.99 -8.77 4.78
N PHE A 131 -3.66 -9.13 6.02
CA PHE A 131 -2.91 -8.28 6.94
C PHE A 131 -1.95 -9.11 7.77
N ALA A 132 -0.88 -8.49 8.23
CA ALA A 132 0.07 -9.07 9.17
C ALA A 132 -0.04 -8.42 10.55
N TYR A 133 0.38 -9.14 11.58
CA TYR A 133 0.37 -8.66 12.97
C TYR A 133 1.34 -9.48 13.85
N ILE A 134 1.58 -9.02 15.08
CA ILE A 134 2.36 -9.75 16.09
C ILE A 134 1.40 -10.45 17.06
N GLY A 135 1.53 -11.77 17.22
CA GLY A 135 0.68 -12.56 18.12
C GLY A 135 0.98 -12.31 19.61
N THR A 136 -0.03 -12.46 20.47
CA THR A 136 0.09 -12.23 21.92
C THR A 136 -0.17 -13.47 22.79
N GLU A 137 -0.73 -14.53 22.22
CA GLU A 137 -1.19 -15.71 22.97
C GLU A 137 -0.52 -17.00 22.46
N ASP A 138 -0.48 -18.03 23.32
CA ASP A 138 -0.08 -19.41 22.99
C ASP A 138 1.19 -19.53 22.11
N THR A 139 1.09 -20.29 21.01
CA THR A 139 2.17 -20.60 20.07
C THR A 139 2.49 -19.46 19.10
N ASP A 140 1.67 -18.41 19.13
CA ASP A 140 1.74 -17.20 18.30
C ASP A 140 2.51 -16.07 18.98
N ARG A 141 2.66 -16.14 20.30
CA ARG A 141 3.18 -15.06 21.13
C ARG A 141 4.56 -14.56 20.66
N GLY A 142 4.63 -13.30 20.27
CA GLY A 142 5.83 -12.62 19.78
C GLY A 142 6.26 -13.02 18.37
N ARG A 143 5.40 -13.69 17.60
CA ARG A 143 5.67 -14.11 16.22
C ARG A 143 4.85 -13.27 15.26
N LEU A 144 5.43 -12.99 14.08
CA LEU A 144 4.70 -12.46 12.94
C LEU A 144 3.75 -13.50 12.36
N ILE A 145 2.52 -13.06 12.15
CA ILE A 145 1.43 -13.85 11.60
C ILE A 145 0.84 -13.09 10.43
N LEU A 146 0.53 -13.81 9.37
CA LEU A 146 -0.25 -13.34 8.24
C LEU A 146 -1.66 -13.94 8.32
N TYR A 147 -2.67 -13.12 8.16
CA TYR A 147 -4.05 -13.56 7.98
C TYR A 147 -4.60 -13.06 6.65
N ASN A 148 -4.96 -13.98 5.78
CA ASN A 148 -5.65 -13.70 4.52
C ASN A 148 -7.16 -13.81 4.76
N PHE A 149 -7.86 -12.67 4.78
CA PHE A 149 -9.32 -12.61 4.95
C PHE A 149 -10.06 -13.27 3.80
N THR A 150 -9.60 -13.05 2.56
CA THR A 150 -10.26 -13.58 1.36
C THR A 150 -10.23 -15.10 1.34
N GLN A 151 -9.11 -15.70 1.75
CA GLN A 151 -8.93 -17.16 1.80
C GLN A 151 -9.27 -17.77 3.17
N GLN A 152 -9.53 -16.95 4.19
CA GLN A 152 -9.69 -17.35 5.59
C GLN A 152 -8.53 -18.20 6.12
N GLN A 153 -7.30 -17.82 5.74
CA GLN A 153 -6.10 -18.59 6.04
C GLN A 153 -5.16 -17.81 6.97
N LYS A 154 -4.68 -18.49 8.01
CA LYS A 154 -3.67 -18.00 8.94
C LYS A 154 -2.34 -18.71 8.69
N SER A 155 -1.25 -17.95 8.64
CA SER A 155 0.11 -18.45 8.44
C SER A 155 1.05 -17.81 9.45
N ILE A 156 1.87 -18.60 10.13
CA ILE A 156 2.90 -18.07 11.03
C ILE A 156 4.20 -17.91 10.22
N LEU A 157 4.73 -16.68 10.19
CA LEU A 157 5.85 -16.32 9.31
C LEU A 157 7.22 -16.47 9.99
N THR A 158 7.29 -16.28 11.30
CA THR A 158 8.57 -16.28 12.04
C THR A 158 8.67 -17.50 12.95
N PRO A 159 9.88 -18.03 13.23
CA PRO A 159 10.07 -19.16 14.13
C PRO A 159 9.85 -18.76 15.60
N ALA A 160 9.66 -19.75 16.47
CA ALA A 160 9.36 -19.52 17.89
C ALA A 160 10.57 -19.03 18.72
N ASP A 161 11.79 -19.17 18.20
CA ASP A 161 13.03 -18.72 18.83
C ASP A 161 13.33 -17.24 18.57
N LEU A 162 12.47 -16.53 17.85
CA LEU A 162 12.51 -15.08 17.69
C LEU A 162 11.32 -14.42 18.42
N ILE A 163 11.56 -13.21 18.91
CA ILE A 163 10.55 -12.27 19.41
C ILE A 163 10.58 -11.06 18.49
N VAL A 164 9.49 -10.84 17.77
CA VAL A 164 9.33 -9.70 16.87
C VAL A 164 8.90 -8.49 17.69
N LEU A 165 9.50 -7.34 17.41
CA LEU A 165 9.24 -6.08 18.11
C LEU A 165 8.47 -5.08 17.24
N ASN A 166 8.83 -5.00 15.95
CA ASN A 166 8.18 -4.13 14.97
C ASN A 166 8.35 -4.69 13.55
N PHE A 167 7.47 -4.30 12.63
CA PHE A 167 7.57 -4.66 11.22
C PHE A 167 6.94 -3.62 10.29
N ASP A 168 7.34 -3.64 9.02
CA ASP A 168 6.74 -2.93 7.90
C ASP A 168 6.53 -3.89 6.72
N VAL A 169 5.57 -3.59 5.84
CA VAL A 169 5.22 -4.41 4.67
C VAL A 169 5.87 -3.86 3.39
N TYR A 170 6.45 -4.74 2.56
CA TYR A 170 6.90 -4.32 1.22
C TYR A 170 5.70 -4.09 0.28
N PRO A 171 5.79 -3.17 -0.70
CA PRO A 171 4.66 -2.78 -1.55
C PRO A 171 4.06 -3.91 -2.41
N ASP A 172 4.87 -4.91 -2.76
CA ASP A 172 4.39 -6.07 -3.50
C ASP A 172 3.69 -7.09 -2.59
N GLY A 173 3.73 -6.91 -1.27
CA GLY A 173 3.13 -7.81 -0.29
C GLY A 173 3.80 -9.18 -0.19
N ASP A 174 4.90 -9.41 -0.92
CA ASP A 174 5.64 -10.67 -1.02
C ASP A 174 6.48 -10.97 0.23
N ARG A 175 6.84 -9.93 0.98
CA ARG A 175 7.66 -10.02 2.19
C ARG A 175 7.42 -8.87 3.17
N LEU A 176 7.85 -9.07 4.41
CA LEU A 176 7.82 -8.09 5.49
C LEU A 176 9.25 -7.77 5.92
N LEU A 177 9.52 -6.51 6.25
CA LEU A 177 10.72 -6.09 6.98
C LEU A 177 10.39 -6.13 8.47
N PHE A 178 11.22 -6.73 9.31
CA PHE A 178 10.93 -6.80 10.74
C PHE A 178 12.17 -6.77 11.61
N SER A 179 12.00 -6.24 12.82
CA SER A 179 13.00 -6.33 13.87
C SER A 179 12.68 -7.44 14.86
N ALA A 180 13.71 -8.15 15.30
CA ALA A 180 13.54 -9.23 16.26
C ALA A 180 14.76 -9.43 17.17
N LEU A 181 14.47 -10.05 18.31
CA LEU A 181 15.43 -10.54 19.29
C LEU A 181 15.41 -12.07 19.34
N PRO A 182 16.56 -12.73 19.58
CA PRO A 182 16.56 -14.13 19.98
C PRO A 182 15.80 -14.31 21.29
N ARG A 183 14.94 -15.33 21.38
CA ARG A 183 14.20 -15.68 22.59
C ARG A 183 15.13 -16.38 23.59
N ARG A 184 15.96 -15.61 24.32
CA ARG A 184 16.95 -16.12 25.27
C ARG A 184 16.91 -15.34 26.59
N GLY A 185 16.41 -15.92 27.66
CA GLY A 185 16.45 -15.24 28.97
C GLY A 185 15.59 -13.96 29.01
N ASN A 186 16.11 -12.86 29.55
CA ASN A 186 15.37 -11.62 29.77
C ASN A 186 15.39 -10.72 28.52
N ALA A 187 14.22 -10.50 27.89
CA ALA A 187 14.06 -9.69 26.68
C ALA A 187 14.48 -8.22 26.89
N GLN A 188 14.23 -7.65 28.07
CA GLN A 188 14.57 -6.26 28.38
C GLN A 188 16.09 -6.03 28.35
N ALA A 189 16.85 -7.00 28.85
CA ALA A 189 18.31 -6.95 28.85
C ALA A 189 18.90 -7.05 27.43
N GLN A 190 18.10 -7.49 26.46
CA GLN A 190 18.51 -7.79 25.09
C GLN A 190 18.01 -6.78 24.07
N LEU A 191 17.24 -5.76 24.45
CA LEU A 191 16.75 -4.74 23.50
C LEU A 191 17.85 -4.14 22.63
N GLY A 192 19.07 -3.97 23.16
CA GLY A 192 20.22 -3.51 22.39
C GLY A 192 20.69 -4.45 21.27
N ASP A 193 20.35 -5.74 21.34
CA ASP A 193 20.75 -6.79 20.41
C ASP A 193 19.76 -6.99 19.25
N GLN A 194 18.79 -6.10 19.11
CA GLN A 194 17.77 -6.12 18.06
C GLN A 194 18.41 -6.09 16.66
N GLN A 195 18.04 -7.07 15.83
CA GLN A 195 18.48 -7.16 14.44
C GLN A 195 17.31 -6.96 13.48
N LEU A 196 17.64 -6.63 12.24
CA LEU A 196 16.68 -6.42 11.16
C LEU A 196 16.74 -7.58 10.17
N TYR A 197 15.56 -8.06 9.77
CA TYR A 197 15.39 -9.19 8.87
C TYR A 197 14.27 -8.92 7.87
N THR A 198 14.21 -9.70 6.80
CA THR A 198 13.00 -9.87 5.99
C THR A 198 12.40 -11.25 6.17
N VAL A 199 11.09 -11.39 5.97
CA VAL A 199 10.39 -12.67 5.93
C VAL A 199 9.39 -12.72 4.78
N THR A 200 9.36 -13.80 4.01
CA THR A 200 8.40 -13.98 2.91
C THR A 200 6.99 -14.27 3.42
N THR A 201 5.97 -13.70 2.77
CA THR A 201 4.55 -13.89 3.14
C THR A 201 3.93 -15.13 2.50
N GLY A 202 4.48 -15.57 1.36
CA GLY A 202 3.88 -16.61 0.53
C GLY A 202 2.74 -16.13 -0.37
N LEU A 203 2.46 -14.83 -0.39
CA LEU A 203 1.51 -14.23 -1.32
C LEU A 203 2.18 -14.05 -2.69
N ASN A 204 1.47 -14.38 -3.77
CA ASN A 204 1.93 -14.16 -5.14
C ASN A 204 0.83 -13.47 -5.95
N PHE A 205 1.02 -12.18 -6.23
CA PHE A 205 0.07 -11.35 -6.96
C PHE A 205 0.42 -11.16 -8.45
N GLN A 206 1.64 -11.53 -8.86
CA GLN A 206 2.15 -11.20 -10.21
C GLN A 206 1.78 -12.22 -11.31
N GLY A 207 0.94 -13.22 -11.02
CA GLY A 207 0.28 -14.05 -12.04
C GLY A 207 1.20 -14.90 -12.93
N SER A 208 2.52 -14.92 -12.69
CA SER A 208 3.42 -15.84 -13.36
C SER A 208 3.53 -17.12 -12.53
N GLU A 209 3.51 -18.28 -13.19
CA GLU A 209 3.87 -19.59 -12.62
C GLU A 209 5.32 -19.64 -12.06
N ALA A 210 6.03 -18.52 -12.01
CA ALA A 210 7.30 -18.41 -11.31
C ALA A 210 7.13 -18.81 -9.85
N GLU A 211 8.10 -19.62 -9.40
CA GLU A 211 8.20 -20.30 -8.11
C GLU A 211 7.45 -19.56 -6.99
N THR A 212 6.36 -20.15 -6.52
CA THR A 212 5.69 -19.70 -5.31
C THR A 212 6.69 -19.74 -4.16
N ILE A 213 7.20 -18.58 -3.78
CA ILE A 213 8.13 -18.46 -2.66
C ILE A 213 7.34 -18.86 -1.40
N PRO A 214 7.74 -19.92 -0.67
CA PRO A 214 6.99 -20.35 0.50
C PRO A 214 7.04 -19.27 1.58
N ALA A 215 5.98 -19.17 2.37
CA ALA A 215 5.93 -18.29 3.52
C ALA A 215 7.01 -18.66 4.56
N GLY A 216 7.54 -17.65 5.25
CA GLY A 216 8.43 -17.83 6.38
C GLY A 216 9.92 -18.01 6.07
N GLN A 217 10.37 -17.69 4.86
CA GLN A 217 11.80 -17.63 4.56
C GLN A 217 12.40 -16.34 5.11
N ILE A 218 13.32 -16.45 6.06
CA ILE A 218 13.93 -15.31 6.74
C ILE A 218 15.31 -15.00 6.16
N GLN A 219 15.59 -13.71 5.93
CA GLN A 219 16.92 -13.24 5.51
C GLN A 219 17.38 -12.09 6.41
N PRO A 220 18.62 -12.10 6.94
CA PRO A 220 19.15 -10.99 7.72
C PRO A 220 19.46 -9.78 6.83
N ILE A 221 19.13 -8.58 7.31
CA ILE A 221 19.40 -7.30 6.65
C ILE A 221 20.45 -6.50 7.42
N LEU A 222 20.33 -6.43 8.75
CA LEU A 222 21.22 -5.61 9.57
C LEU A 222 21.45 -6.23 10.94
N ASN A 223 22.73 -6.45 11.27
CA ASN A 223 23.14 -6.94 12.59
C ASN A 223 23.21 -5.81 13.64
N ALA A 224 23.46 -6.19 14.89
CA ALA A 224 23.58 -5.29 16.03
C ALA A 224 24.96 -5.35 16.72
N GLU A 225 26.00 -5.76 15.99
CA GLU A 225 27.33 -6.03 16.58
C GLU A 225 28.02 -4.73 17.05
N ASP A 226 28.19 -3.76 16.15
CA ASP A 226 28.86 -2.49 16.47
C ASP A 226 27.87 -1.40 16.94
N TYR A 227 26.60 -1.55 16.57
CA TYR A 227 25.55 -0.58 16.82
C TYR A 227 24.29 -1.26 17.37
N GLN A 228 23.61 -0.59 18.28
CA GLN A 228 22.23 -0.91 18.65
C GLN A 228 21.30 -0.35 17.59
N ASN A 229 20.34 -1.16 17.12
CA ASN A 229 19.33 -0.75 16.15
C ASN A 229 18.05 -0.30 16.87
N GLY A 230 17.49 0.83 16.45
CA GLY A 230 16.26 1.40 17.00
C GLY A 230 15.07 1.31 16.04
N PRO A 231 14.13 2.27 16.11
CA PRO A 231 13.02 2.37 15.17
C PRO A 231 13.48 2.45 13.72
N PHE A 232 12.71 1.84 12.82
CA PHE A 232 12.93 1.88 11.38
C PHE A 232 11.63 2.16 10.64
N GLN A 233 11.74 2.59 9.39
CA GLN A 233 10.64 2.66 8.42
C GLN A 233 11.12 2.19 7.04
N LEU A 234 10.25 1.48 6.33
CA LEU A 234 10.40 1.14 4.91
C LEU A 234 9.62 2.14 4.05
N ALA A 235 10.21 2.61 2.95
CA ALA A 235 9.49 3.43 1.99
C ALA A 235 8.45 2.60 1.21
N ASP A 236 7.34 3.21 0.81
CA ASP A 236 6.26 2.56 0.04
C ASP A 236 6.71 2.06 -1.34
N ASN A 237 7.87 2.49 -1.86
CA ASN A 237 8.46 1.89 -3.06
C ASN A 237 9.34 0.66 -2.79
N GLY A 238 9.52 0.27 -1.52
CA GLY A 238 10.31 -0.89 -1.09
C GLY A 238 11.83 -0.73 -1.23
N ASP A 239 12.33 0.43 -1.68
CA ASP A 239 13.72 0.59 -2.10
C ASP A 239 14.65 1.07 -0.99
N ARG A 240 14.11 1.73 0.03
CA ARG A 240 14.89 2.38 1.09
C ARG A 240 14.33 2.09 2.47
N ILE A 241 15.23 1.75 3.39
CA ILE A 241 14.97 1.62 4.81
C ILE A 241 15.70 2.76 5.52
N ILE A 242 14.99 3.48 6.39
CA ILE A 242 15.60 4.39 7.36
C ILE A 242 15.56 3.73 8.73
N ILE A 243 16.68 3.75 9.45
CA ILE A 243 16.81 3.17 10.78
C ILE A 243 17.64 4.05 11.69
N GLN A 244 17.24 4.18 12.95
CA GLN A 244 18.07 4.81 13.98
C GLN A 244 19.11 3.81 14.48
N ARG A 245 20.36 4.25 14.61
CA ARG A 245 21.46 3.45 15.19
C ARG A 245 22.22 4.23 16.24
N THR A 246 22.69 3.54 17.27
CA THR A 246 23.54 4.09 18.35
C THR A 246 24.77 3.20 18.51
N SER A 247 25.97 3.77 18.40
CA SER A 247 27.22 3.02 18.57
C SER A 247 27.32 2.45 19.97
N ARG A 248 27.81 1.20 20.05
CA ARG A 248 28.10 0.56 21.34
C ARG A 248 29.39 1.06 21.97
N GLU A 249 30.32 1.58 21.16
CA GLU A 249 31.59 2.13 21.64
C GLU A 249 31.46 3.57 22.10
N ASP A 250 30.75 4.41 21.33
CA ASP A 250 30.47 5.81 21.68
C ASP A 250 28.97 6.11 21.57
N PRO A 251 28.21 6.10 22.68
CA PRO A 251 26.78 6.40 22.66
C PRO A 251 26.40 7.79 22.12
N ARG A 252 27.37 8.70 21.94
CA ARG A 252 27.16 9.99 21.28
C ARG A 252 27.13 9.88 19.76
N ASP A 253 27.74 8.83 19.19
CA ASP A 253 27.56 8.44 17.79
C ASP A 253 26.22 7.73 17.65
N ARG A 254 25.16 8.53 17.56
CA ARG A 254 23.80 8.10 17.26
C ARG A 254 23.22 8.93 16.13
N GLY A 255 22.31 8.33 15.36
CA GLY A 255 21.62 9.05 14.29
C GLY A 255 20.87 8.13 13.35
N LEU A 256 20.28 8.73 12.32
CA LEU A 256 19.61 8.01 11.25
C LEU A 256 20.60 7.47 10.21
N TRP A 257 20.30 6.28 9.73
CA TRP A 257 21.03 5.58 8.68
C TRP A 257 20.06 5.17 7.58
N ALA A 258 20.53 5.20 6.34
CA ALA A 258 19.78 4.74 5.18
C ALA A 258 20.38 3.46 4.60
N ILE A 259 19.52 2.52 4.22
CA ILE A 259 19.87 1.27 3.52
C ILE A 259 19.09 1.25 2.21
N GLU A 260 19.77 1.11 1.09
CA GLU A 260 19.17 1.11 -0.25
C GLU A 260 19.32 -0.28 -0.87
N ARG A 261 18.23 -1.00 -1.19
CA ARG A 261 18.25 -2.29 -1.93
C ARG A 261 19.43 -3.23 -1.58
N ASN A 262 19.61 -3.54 -0.29
CA ASN A 262 20.69 -4.39 0.26
C ASN A 262 22.13 -3.81 0.17
N ALA A 263 22.28 -2.52 -0.10
CA ALA A 263 23.56 -1.83 0.00
C ALA A 263 23.99 -1.68 1.46
N THR A 264 25.27 -1.36 1.65
CA THR A 264 25.82 -1.07 2.98
C THR A 264 25.10 0.12 3.63
N PRO A 265 24.72 0.03 4.91
CA PRO A 265 24.11 1.13 5.64
C PRO A 265 24.97 2.40 5.58
N ARG A 266 24.32 3.54 5.36
CA ARG A 266 24.97 4.85 5.27
C ARG A 266 24.42 5.79 6.33
N ALA A 267 25.28 6.29 7.20
CA ALA A 267 24.92 7.33 8.17
C ALA A 267 24.46 8.60 7.46
N LEU A 268 23.39 9.22 7.97
CA LEU A 268 22.86 10.50 7.47
C LEU A 268 23.40 11.69 8.25
N GLY A 269 24.01 11.47 9.42
CA GLY A 269 24.50 12.56 10.28
C GLY A 269 23.38 13.39 10.91
N VAL A 270 22.16 12.87 10.92
CA VAL A 270 20.97 13.54 11.47
C VAL A 270 20.50 12.80 12.71
N LEU A 271 20.26 13.55 13.77
CA LEU A 271 19.61 13.08 14.99
C LEU A 271 18.10 13.24 14.83
N ALA A 272 17.35 12.25 15.31
CA ALA A 272 15.91 12.27 15.33
C ALA A 272 15.42 11.82 16.69
N ASP A 273 14.42 12.53 17.23
CA ASP A 273 13.57 12.01 18.31
C ASP A 273 12.45 11.17 17.69
N GLU A 274 11.87 11.66 16.58
CA GLU A 274 10.93 10.95 15.73
C GLU A 274 11.24 11.21 14.24
N PHE A 275 10.83 10.31 13.36
CA PHE A 275 10.96 10.51 11.93
C PHE A 275 9.80 9.89 11.14
N LEU A 276 9.56 10.41 9.94
CA LEU A 276 8.58 9.91 8.98
C LEU A 276 9.21 9.90 7.59
N LEU A 277 9.27 8.73 6.96
CA LEU A 277 9.81 8.53 5.62
C LEU A 277 8.72 8.81 4.58
N ALA A 278 9.06 9.57 3.54
CA ALA A 278 8.15 9.81 2.42
C ALA A 278 7.92 8.52 1.61
N PRO A 279 6.75 8.34 0.97
CA PRO A 279 6.41 7.15 0.18
C PRO A 279 7.44 6.77 -0.92
N ASN A 280 8.01 7.75 -1.62
CA ASN A 280 9.09 7.49 -2.60
C ASN A 280 10.46 7.21 -1.98
N GLY A 281 10.57 7.31 -0.65
CA GLY A 281 11.81 7.19 0.08
C GLY A 281 12.80 8.32 -0.15
N ASP A 282 12.47 9.42 -0.81
CA ASP A 282 13.45 10.47 -1.19
C ASP A 282 13.69 11.53 -0.13
N VAL A 283 12.78 11.65 0.83
CA VAL A 283 12.85 12.61 1.93
C VAL A 283 12.46 11.90 3.23
N VAL A 284 13.16 12.20 4.31
CA VAL A 284 12.72 11.86 5.66
C VAL A 284 12.42 13.16 6.42
N ALA A 285 11.22 13.26 6.94
CA ALA A 285 10.86 14.28 7.92
C ALA A 285 11.39 13.86 9.28
N VAL A 286 12.07 14.76 9.97
CA VAL A 286 12.69 14.51 11.26
C VAL A 286 12.17 15.55 12.25
N SER A 287 11.68 15.09 13.39
CA SER A 287 11.43 15.94 14.55
C SER A 287 12.59 15.80 15.52
N GLN A 288 13.20 16.93 15.88
CA GLN A 288 14.24 16.99 16.89
C GLN A 288 14.00 18.19 17.79
N ARG A 289 13.89 17.99 19.11
CA ARG A 289 13.63 19.06 20.08
C ARG A 289 12.44 19.96 19.69
N GLN A 290 11.35 19.33 19.25
CA GLN A 290 10.13 19.99 18.77
C GLN A 290 10.33 20.88 17.54
N GLN A 291 11.33 20.60 16.70
CA GLN A 291 11.56 21.30 15.45
C GLN A 291 11.52 20.31 14.28
N LEU A 292 10.67 20.60 13.29
CA LEU A 292 10.57 19.81 12.06
C LEU A 292 11.68 20.18 11.07
N SER A 293 12.33 19.18 10.48
CA SER A 293 13.23 19.33 9.34
C SER A 293 12.96 18.26 8.28
N LEU A 294 13.01 18.64 7.00
CA LEU A 294 12.95 17.73 5.86
C LEU A 294 14.38 17.46 5.38
N VAL A 295 14.79 16.20 5.42
CA VAL A 295 16.13 15.74 5.06
C VAL A 295 16.06 15.00 3.72
N PRO A 296 16.63 15.56 2.64
CA PRO A 296 16.74 14.87 1.37
C PRO A 296 17.68 13.66 1.48
N LEU A 297 17.26 12.51 0.95
CA LEU A 297 17.96 11.24 1.10
C LEU A 297 18.81 10.86 -0.13
N ARG A 298 18.50 11.42 -1.30
CA ARG A 298 19.31 11.25 -2.52
C ARG A 298 20.65 11.97 -2.37
N ARG A 299 21.67 11.47 -3.06
CA ARG A 299 22.96 12.18 -3.14
C ARG A 299 22.75 13.47 -3.95
N ASN A 300 23.24 14.59 -3.43
CA ASN A 300 23.18 15.92 -4.06
C ASN A 300 21.77 16.53 -4.21
N SER A 301 20.75 16.06 -3.47
CA SER A 301 19.36 16.55 -3.58
C SER A 301 19.04 17.80 -2.76
N GLY A 302 20.03 18.67 -2.52
CA GLY A 302 19.86 19.92 -1.79
C GLY A 302 20.14 19.82 -0.29
N ALA A 303 19.96 20.95 0.40
CA ALA A 303 20.18 21.09 1.84
C ALA A 303 18.98 20.61 2.66
N VAL A 304 19.22 20.29 3.93
CA VAL A 304 18.15 20.08 4.93
C VAL A 304 17.29 21.34 5.03
N GLN A 305 15.97 21.16 4.97
CA GLN A 305 15.01 22.26 5.06
C GLN A 305 14.35 22.25 6.42
N THR A 306 14.70 23.20 7.26
CA THR A 306 14.07 23.37 8.58
C THR A 306 12.75 24.13 8.44
N LYS A 307 11.72 23.65 9.12
CA LYS A 307 10.37 24.23 9.15
C LYS A 307 10.09 24.74 10.56
N GLU A 308 10.55 25.96 10.86
CA GLU A 308 10.56 26.53 12.22
C GLU A 308 9.18 26.63 12.87
N GLU A 309 8.12 26.72 12.07
CA GLU A 309 6.74 26.84 12.53
C GLU A 309 6.07 25.52 12.91
N PHE A 310 6.70 24.38 12.59
CA PHE A 310 6.14 23.05 12.80
C PHE A 310 7.02 22.21 13.72
N THR A 311 6.35 21.41 14.57
CA THR A 311 7.02 20.53 15.52
C THR A 311 7.19 19.11 14.96
N LYS A 312 6.24 18.66 14.13
CA LYS A 312 6.21 17.30 13.57
C LYS A 312 5.49 17.26 12.23
N LEU A 313 5.86 16.30 11.38
CA LEU A 313 5.05 15.90 10.23
C LEU A 313 4.26 14.64 10.58
N LEU A 314 2.94 14.66 10.33
CA LEU A 314 2.04 13.56 10.67
C LEU A 314 1.81 12.61 9.50
N ALA A 315 1.77 13.13 8.26
CA ALA A 315 1.54 12.31 7.08
C ALA A 315 2.10 12.94 5.79
N PHE A 316 2.52 12.08 4.87
CA PHE A 316 2.65 12.39 3.45
C PHE A 316 1.45 11.81 2.71
N SER A 317 0.92 12.54 1.72
CA SER A 317 -0.09 11.95 0.84
C SER A 317 0.54 10.85 -0.03
N PRO A 318 -0.21 9.79 -0.42
CA PRO A 318 0.34 8.70 -1.23
C PRO A 318 0.95 9.16 -2.57
N ASP A 319 0.37 10.19 -3.18
CA ASP A 319 0.86 10.83 -4.41
C ASP A 319 1.93 11.91 -4.17
N GLN A 320 2.24 12.20 -2.90
CA GLN A 320 3.17 13.22 -2.42
C GLN A 320 2.84 14.65 -2.86
N SER A 321 1.61 14.90 -3.30
CA SER A 321 1.17 16.25 -3.63
C SER A 321 0.92 17.09 -2.38
N GLN A 322 0.78 16.48 -1.19
CA GLN A 322 0.47 17.19 0.05
C GLN A 322 1.17 16.57 1.25
N GLN A 323 1.36 17.39 2.28
CA GLN A 323 1.87 16.98 3.57
C GLN A 323 0.99 17.55 4.68
N VAL A 324 0.91 16.83 5.80
CA VAL A 324 0.17 17.29 6.99
C VAL A 324 1.17 17.49 8.11
N ALA A 325 1.35 18.74 8.55
CA ALA A 325 2.22 19.08 9.66
C ALA A 325 1.42 19.47 10.90
N LEU A 326 2.04 19.26 12.05
CA LEU A 326 1.56 19.65 13.35
C LEU A 326 2.40 20.82 13.86
N ARG A 327 1.71 21.85 14.35
CA ARG A 327 2.30 22.87 15.21
C ARG A 327 1.71 22.74 16.60
N GLU A 328 2.58 22.66 17.60
CA GLU A 328 2.23 22.66 19.01
C GLU A 328 2.78 23.93 19.66
N GLU A 329 1.90 24.70 20.31
CA GLU A 329 2.29 25.92 21.01
C GLU A 329 1.42 26.12 22.26
N ASN A 330 2.03 26.18 23.44
CA ASN A 330 1.36 26.41 24.72
C ASN A 330 0.15 25.48 24.98
N GLY A 331 0.27 24.20 24.59
CA GLY A 331 -0.80 23.19 24.74
C GLY A 331 -1.92 23.29 23.70
N VAL A 332 -1.77 24.15 22.68
CA VAL A 332 -2.67 24.20 21.52
C VAL A 332 -2.02 23.47 20.36
N TYR A 333 -2.77 22.56 19.75
CA TYR A 333 -2.38 21.79 18.57
C TYR A 333 -3.07 22.38 17.35
N SER A 334 -2.31 22.64 16.29
CA SER A 334 -2.84 23.09 15.01
C SER A 334 -2.33 22.19 13.88
N LEU A 335 -3.28 21.72 13.07
CA LEU A 335 -3.04 20.87 11.92
C LEU A 335 -2.95 21.74 10.68
N HIS A 336 -1.88 21.61 9.91
CA HIS A 336 -1.64 22.39 8.71
C HIS A 336 -1.45 21.48 7.50
N ARG A 337 -2.10 21.82 6.39
CA ARG A 337 -1.86 21.22 5.08
C ARG A 337 -0.79 22.02 4.36
N LEU A 338 0.25 21.35 3.88
CA LEU A 338 1.30 21.94 3.07
C LEU A 338 1.15 21.47 1.62
N ASN A 339 1.21 22.42 0.69
CA ASN A 339 1.25 22.11 -0.74
C ASN A 339 2.70 21.78 -1.19
N PRO A 340 2.93 21.38 -2.46
CA PRO A 340 4.27 21.07 -2.96
C PRO A 340 5.25 22.25 -2.93
N GLN A 341 4.73 23.48 -2.93
CA GLN A 341 5.51 24.71 -2.80
C GLN A 341 5.91 25.00 -1.34
N GLY A 342 5.36 24.24 -0.38
CA GLY A 342 5.61 24.39 1.05
C GLY A 342 4.77 25.48 1.72
N GLU A 343 3.74 26.00 1.04
CA GLU A 343 2.78 26.94 1.64
C GLU A 343 1.83 26.19 2.57
N ALA A 344 1.65 26.72 3.78
CA ALA A 344 0.84 26.10 4.82
C ALA A 344 -0.55 26.75 4.93
N THR A 345 -1.58 25.91 5.10
CA THR A 345 -2.95 26.33 5.42
C THR A 345 -3.39 25.63 6.70
N GLU A 346 -3.81 26.39 7.71
CA GLU A 346 -4.38 25.82 8.95
C GLU A 346 -5.74 25.17 8.64
N ILE A 347 -5.88 23.90 9.02
CA ILE A 347 -7.08 23.07 8.79
C ILE A 347 -7.90 22.95 10.07
N LEU A 348 -7.23 22.67 11.19
CA LEU A 348 -7.85 22.44 12.47
C LEU A 348 -7.00 23.05 13.58
N ARG A 349 -7.66 23.60 14.60
CA ARG A 349 -7.03 24.04 15.85
C ARG A 349 -7.78 23.42 17.02
N THR A 350 -7.06 22.77 17.92
CA THR A 350 -7.65 22.01 19.02
C THR A 350 -6.76 22.00 20.27
N LEU A 351 -7.36 21.70 21.42
CA LEU A 351 -6.66 21.47 22.68
C LEU A 351 -6.35 19.97 22.91
N THR A 352 -6.90 19.10 22.06
CA THR A 352 -6.70 17.66 22.13
C THR A 352 -5.43 17.27 21.37
N PRO A 353 -4.43 16.62 22.01
CA PRO A 353 -3.25 16.13 21.31
C PRO A 353 -3.59 15.27 20.10
N ILE A 354 -2.86 15.47 19.00
CA ILE A 354 -2.95 14.67 17.76
C ILE A 354 -1.70 13.80 17.69
N VAL A 355 -1.88 12.47 17.72
CA VAL A 355 -0.78 11.51 17.88
C VAL A 355 -0.26 11.03 16.53
N ASP A 356 -1.17 10.56 15.68
CA ASP A 356 -0.88 9.99 14.37
C ASP A 356 -2.04 10.25 13.41
N CYS A 357 -1.76 10.31 12.11
CA CYS A 357 -2.77 10.46 11.09
C CYS A 357 -2.43 9.64 9.83
N ARG A 358 -3.47 9.22 9.11
CA ARG A 358 -3.37 8.48 7.84
C ARG A 358 -4.37 9.05 6.84
N PHE A 359 -3.92 9.26 5.60
CA PHE A 359 -4.82 9.64 4.51
C PHE A 359 -5.79 8.50 4.21
N GLU A 360 -7.02 8.86 3.87
CA GLU A 360 -7.98 7.95 3.24
C GLU A 360 -7.51 7.67 1.80
N PRO A 361 -7.17 6.42 1.45
CA PRO A 361 -6.61 6.10 0.13
C PRO A 361 -7.50 6.44 -1.05
N ARG A 362 -8.83 6.47 -0.86
CA ARG A 362 -9.81 6.80 -1.90
C ARG A 362 -10.01 8.30 -2.11
N ALA A 363 -9.73 9.13 -1.08
CA ALA A 363 -9.99 10.57 -1.09
C ALA A 363 -8.87 11.34 -0.37
N ALA A 364 -8.04 12.05 -1.14
CA ALA A 364 -6.87 12.76 -0.62
C ALA A 364 -7.22 13.92 0.33
N GLU A 365 -8.48 14.36 0.35
CA GLU A 365 -9.00 15.40 1.22
C GLU A 365 -9.50 14.90 2.58
N LEU A 366 -9.50 13.58 2.85
CA LEU A 366 -9.94 13.03 4.13
C LEU A 366 -8.76 12.40 4.89
N LEU A 367 -8.67 12.72 6.18
CA LEU A 367 -7.60 12.27 7.06
C LEU A 367 -8.18 11.59 8.30
N TYR A 368 -7.75 10.36 8.58
CA TYR A 368 -8.05 9.66 9.82
C TYR A 368 -6.96 9.97 10.85
N CYS A 369 -7.33 10.48 12.02
CA CYS A 369 -6.39 10.84 13.07
C CYS A 369 -6.70 10.17 14.40
N LEU A 370 -5.64 9.69 15.06
CA LEU A 370 -5.67 9.28 16.46
C LEU A 370 -5.41 10.51 17.33
N LYS A 371 -6.35 10.79 18.24
CA LYS A 371 -6.27 11.92 19.17
C LYS A 371 -6.43 11.42 20.59
N ILE A 372 -5.95 12.20 21.56
CA ILE A 372 -6.08 11.88 22.99
C ILE A 372 -6.99 12.93 23.62
N ASP A 373 -8.11 12.50 24.19
CA ASP A 373 -8.91 13.35 25.06
C ASP A 373 -8.52 13.13 26.53
N GLN A 374 -8.84 14.10 27.38
CA GLN A 374 -8.66 13.99 28.83
C GLN A 374 -10.03 13.91 29.49
N ASN A 375 -10.37 12.74 30.01
CA ASN A 375 -11.56 12.54 30.82
C ASN A 375 -11.20 12.62 32.31
N GLN A 376 -12.11 13.12 33.15
CA GLN A 376 -11.92 13.19 34.60
C GLN A 376 -12.93 12.27 35.28
N THR A 377 -12.46 11.12 35.76
CA THR A 377 -13.28 10.18 36.52
C THR A 377 -12.84 10.17 37.98
N MET A 378 -13.72 10.53 38.90
CA MET A 378 -13.46 10.53 40.36
C MET A 378 -12.20 11.32 40.78
N GLY A 379 -11.90 12.42 40.10
CA GLY A 379 -10.74 13.27 40.40
C GLY A 379 -9.40 12.75 39.86
N GLN A 380 -9.39 11.63 39.12
CA GLN A 380 -8.25 11.19 38.32
C GLN A 380 -8.46 11.58 36.86
N VAL A 381 -7.43 12.17 36.25
CA VAL A 381 -7.39 12.44 34.80
C VAL A 381 -7.01 11.15 34.10
N THR A 382 -7.90 10.64 33.26
CA THR A 382 -7.67 9.47 32.40
C THR A 382 -7.61 9.93 30.95
N GLU A 383 -6.51 9.56 30.28
CA GLU A 383 -6.37 9.78 28.84
C GLU A 383 -7.25 8.77 28.09
N GLU A 384 -8.08 9.27 27.19
CA GLU A 384 -8.99 8.47 26.37
C GLU A 384 -8.71 8.74 24.89
N PRO A 385 -7.96 7.85 24.22
CA PRO A 385 -7.74 7.99 22.80
C PRO A 385 -9.03 7.79 22.01
N PHE A 386 -9.12 8.47 20.86
CA PHE A 386 -10.23 8.32 19.94
C PHE A 386 -9.76 8.54 18.50
N LEU A 387 -10.45 7.90 17.58
CA LEU A 387 -10.27 8.06 16.15
C LEU A 387 -11.26 9.10 15.63
N SER A 388 -10.78 10.06 14.84
CA SER A 388 -11.61 11.00 14.10
C SER A 388 -11.25 11.07 12.62
N ALA A 389 -12.21 11.49 11.81
CA ALA A 389 -12.03 11.85 10.41
C ALA A 389 -12.05 13.37 10.27
N ILE A 390 -11.08 13.93 9.54
CA ILE A 390 -10.94 15.37 9.32
C ILE A 390 -10.95 15.64 7.82
N ASN A 391 -11.88 16.48 7.37
CA ASN A 391 -11.90 16.96 6.00
C ASN A 391 -10.91 18.13 5.84
N LEU A 392 -9.90 17.93 5.01
CA LEU A 392 -8.80 18.88 4.78
C LEU A 392 -9.20 20.13 3.98
N ASN A 393 -10.40 20.16 3.38
CA ASN A 393 -10.91 21.33 2.67
C ASN A 393 -11.78 22.20 3.57
N THR A 394 -12.59 21.60 4.45
CA THR A 394 -13.54 22.33 5.31
C THR A 394 -13.05 22.52 6.74
N GLY A 395 -12.09 21.71 7.20
CA GLY A 395 -11.68 21.64 8.60
C GLY A 395 -12.69 20.91 9.50
N GLU A 396 -13.75 20.34 8.93
CA GLU A 396 -14.76 19.60 9.68
C GLU A 396 -14.19 18.30 10.25
N GLU A 397 -14.40 18.09 11.55
CA GLU A 397 -13.97 16.90 12.28
C GLU A 397 -15.19 16.06 12.68
N THR A 398 -15.17 14.78 12.33
CA THR A 398 -16.17 13.78 12.76
C THR A 398 -15.51 12.73 13.64
N ALA A 399 -15.95 12.59 14.88
CA ALA A 399 -15.51 11.50 15.75
C ALA A 399 -16.04 10.16 15.25
N LEU A 400 -15.17 9.16 15.08
CA LEU A 400 -15.52 7.84 14.57
C LEU A 400 -15.63 6.80 15.67
N LEU A 401 -14.64 6.76 16.58
CA LEU A 401 -14.54 5.68 17.56
C LEU A 401 -13.77 6.11 18.81
N ALA A 402 -14.36 5.92 19.99
CA ALA A 402 -13.65 6.05 21.26
C ALA A 402 -12.88 4.76 21.59
N LEU A 403 -11.66 4.89 22.13
CA LEU A 403 -10.74 3.80 22.46
C LEU A 403 -10.29 3.90 23.93
N PRO A 404 -11.20 3.73 24.90
CA PRO A 404 -10.89 3.91 26.30
C PRO A 404 -9.86 2.88 26.80
N ASN A 405 -8.91 3.32 27.63
CA ASN A 405 -7.88 2.53 28.32
C ASN A 405 -6.65 2.08 27.49
N TYR A 406 -6.47 2.56 26.25
CA TYR A 406 -5.37 2.10 25.39
C TYR A 406 -4.58 3.27 24.83
N ARG A 407 -3.33 3.45 25.27
CA ARG A 407 -2.49 4.60 24.87
C ARG A 407 -1.72 4.34 23.58
N ASP A 408 -1.26 3.12 23.38
CA ASP A 408 -0.32 2.77 22.31
C ASP A 408 -1.02 2.15 21.09
N VAL A 409 -2.12 2.79 20.63
CA VAL A 409 -2.92 2.29 19.51
C VAL A 409 -2.16 2.45 18.20
N LYS A 410 -2.08 1.37 17.41
CA LYS A 410 -1.58 1.38 16.04
C LYS A 410 -2.73 1.29 15.06
N LEU A 411 -2.69 2.16 14.05
CA LEU A 411 -3.69 2.23 12.99
C LEU A 411 -3.09 1.78 11.65
N SER A 412 -3.87 1.03 10.88
CA SER A 412 -3.56 0.70 9.49
C SER A 412 -4.82 0.78 8.64
N VAL A 413 -4.79 1.59 7.58
CA VAL A 413 -5.90 1.74 6.64
C VAL A 413 -5.68 0.79 5.47
N ALA A 414 -6.73 0.09 5.03
CA ALA A 414 -6.66 -0.82 3.90
C ALA A 414 -6.30 -0.07 2.63
N ALA A 415 -5.51 -0.67 1.74
CA ALA A 415 -5.08 -0.01 0.51
C ALA A 415 -6.25 0.42 -0.38
N ASP A 416 -7.34 -0.36 -0.38
CA ASP A 416 -8.61 -0.08 -1.07
C ASP A 416 -9.55 0.87 -0.29
N GLY A 417 -9.15 1.32 0.91
CA GLY A 417 -9.86 2.29 1.74
C GLY A 417 -11.14 1.78 2.41
N VAL A 418 -11.49 0.50 2.29
CA VAL A 418 -12.80 0.00 2.78
C VAL A 418 -12.83 -0.30 4.28
N ALA A 419 -11.67 -0.38 4.94
CA ALA A 419 -11.58 -0.73 6.35
C ALA A 419 -10.31 -0.18 7.01
N LEU A 420 -10.39 0.00 8.32
CA LEU A 420 -9.29 0.37 9.19
C LEU A 420 -9.06 -0.75 10.21
N LEU A 421 -7.81 -1.16 10.38
CA LEU A 421 -7.36 -2.04 11.45
C LEU A 421 -6.77 -1.21 12.58
N PHE A 422 -7.04 -1.63 13.80
CA PHE A 422 -6.37 -1.09 14.98
C PHE A 422 -6.20 -2.13 16.06
N ASP A 423 -5.29 -1.87 16.99
CA ASP A 423 -5.08 -2.71 18.15
C ASP A 423 -5.53 -2.04 19.46
N GLN A 424 -5.68 -2.89 20.47
CA GLN A 424 -5.88 -2.52 21.86
C GLN A 424 -4.93 -3.38 22.69
N VAL A 425 -3.84 -2.75 23.16
CA VAL A 425 -2.73 -3.44 23.84
C VAL A 425 -2.72 -3.09 25.32
N VAL A 426 -2.60 -4.11 26.17
CA VAL A 426 -2.43 -3.93 27.61
C VAL A 426 -0.94 -3.98 27.92
N THR A 427 -0.40 -2.83 28.36
CA THR A 427 1.02 -2.68 28.67
C THR A 427 1.27 -2.50 30.17
N THR A 428 2.39 -3.04 30.65
CA THR A 428 2.85 -2.94 32.04
C THR A 428 4.34 -2.60 32.10
N GLN A 429 4.84 -2.28 33.29
CA GLN A 429 6.27 -2.14 33.51
C GLN A 429 6.94 -3.52 33.35
N PRO A 430 8.05 -3.61 32.61
CA PRO A 430 8.69 -4.89 32.34
C PRO A 430 9.25 -5.53 33.62
N THR A 431 9.07 -6.85 33.71
CA THR A 431 9.64 -7.70 34.75
C THR A 431 10.73 -8.58 34.14
N PRO A 432 11.60 -9.24 34.94
CA PRO A 432 12.60 -10.16 34.40
C PRO A 432 12.02 -11.35 33.61
N THR A 433 10.73 -11.64 33.77
CA THR A 433 9.99 -12.68 33.05
C THR A 433 9.21 -12.18 31.85
N SER A 434 9.20 -10.86 31.61
CA SER A 434 8.54 -10.28 30.44
C SER A 434 9.27 -10.71 29.17
N ASP A 435 8.52 -11.32 28.26
CA ASP A 435 9.02 -11.94 27.02
C ASP A 435 8.57 -11.20 25.75
N LEU A 436 7.63 -10.27 25.87
CA LEU A 436 7.10 -9.46 24.77
C LEU A 436 7.15 -7.99 25.18
N LEU A 437 7.70 -7.15 24.31
CA LEU A 437 7.95 -5.74 24.59
C LEU A 437 7.41 -4.88 23.45
N THR A 438 6.93 -3.68 23.80
CA THR A 438 6.71 -2.60 22.84
C THR A 438 8.04 -1.98 22.42
N ASN A 439 8.03 -1.13 21.38
CA ASN A 439 9.22 -0.37 20.97
C ASN A 439 9.75 0.55 22.08
N ASP A 440 8.86 1.00 22.97
CA ASP A 440 9.21 1.85 24.13
C ASP A 440 9.67 1.03 25.34
N GLY A 441 9.77 -0.30 25.19
CA GLY A 441 10.27 -1.21 26.22
C GLY A 441 9.25 -1.54 27.32
N LEU A 442 7.95 -1.31 27.08
CA LEU A 442 6.89 -1.75 28.00
C LEU A 442 6.56 -3.21 27.74
N ALA A 443 6.23 -3.97 28.79
CA ALA A 443 5.80 -5.35 28.63
C ALA A 443 4.38 -5.44 28.08
N VAL A 444 4.18 -6.33 27.11
CA VAL A 444 2.87 -6.62 26.52
C VAL A 444 2.28 -7.86 27.21
N GLU A 445 1.25 -7.65 28.02
CA GLU A 445 0.53 -8.74 28.69
C GLU A 445 -0.46 -9.42 27.74
N GLY A 446 -1.13 -8.62 26.92
CA GLY A 446 -2.08 -9.09 25.92
C GLY A 446 -2.48 -7.99 24.94
N GLY A 447 -3.12 -8.38 23.85
CA GLY A 447 -3.57 -7.45 22.83
C GLY A 447 -4.72 -8.04 22.01
N ARG A 448 -5.54 -7.17 21.44
CA ARG A 448 -6.62 -7.57 20.55
C ARG A 448 -6.66 -6.69 19.32
N LEU A 449 -6.81 -7.33 18.18
CA LEU A 449 -7.02 -6.66 16.91
C LEU A 449 -8.51 -6.42 16.66
N TRP A 450 -8.78 -5.29 16.03
CA TRP A 450 -10.12 -4.84 15.67
C TRP A 450 -10.14 -4.33 14.24
N ILE A 451 -11.30 -4.45 13.60
CA ILE A 451 -11.55 -3.88 12.28
C ILE A 451 -12.74 -2.93 12.35
N LEU A 452 -12.60 -1.78 11.73
CA LEU A 452 -13.67 -0.80 11.53
C LEU A 452 -13.95 -0.71 10.04
N ALA A 453 -15.15 -1.09 9.62
CA ALA A 453 -15.60 -0.85 8.25
C ALA A 453 -15.72 0.67 8.02
N LEU A 454 -15.10 1.16 6.96
CA LEU A 454 -15.16 2.58 6.60
C LEU A 454 -16.32 2.78 5.62
N PRO A 455 -17.10 3.87 5.77
CA PRO A 455 -18.20 4.14 4.87
C PRO A 455 -17.73 4.43 3.44
N GLU A 456 -18.66 4.30 2.49
CA GLU A 456 -18.46 4.82 1.14
C GLU A 456 -18.51 6.35 1.15
N LEU A 457 -17.60 6.98 0.42
CA LEU A 457 -17.41 8.43 0.39
C LEU A 457 -18.29 9.11 -0.67
N SER A 458 -19.50 8.59 -0.91
CA SER A 458 -20.41 9.19 -1.89
C SER A 458 -20.90 10.56 -1.39
N ASN A 459 -20.95 11.53 -2.31
CA ASN A 459 -21.22 12.93 -2.01
C ASN A 459 -22.51 13.09 -1.17
N ASP A 460 -22.37 13.77 -0.03
CA ASP A 460 -23.41 14.11 0.97
C ASP A 460 -23.85 13.01 1.95
N ALA A 461 -23.25 11.81 1.94
CA ALA A 461 -23.50 10.85 3.02
C ALA A 461 -22.73 11.27 4.29
N ALA A 462 -23.47 11.64 5.34
CA ALA A 462 -22.86 11.84 6.66
C ALA A 462 -22.13 10.56 7.08
N LEU A 463 -20.85 10.68 7.49
CA LEU A 463 -20.07 9.57 8.04
C LEU A 463 -20.82 8.99 9.23
N GLN A 464 -21.41 7.81 9.06
CA GLN A 464 -22.08 7.10 10.16
C GLN A 464 -21.07 6.17 10.84
N PRO A 465 -20.88 6.29 12.18
CA PRO A 465 -20.05 5.37 12.92
C PRO A 465 -20.66 3.96 12.86
N VAL A 466 -19.91 3.01 12.30
CA VAL A 466 -20.22 1.58 12.39
C VAL A 466 -19.45 1.02 13.59
N PRO A 467 -20.04 0.16 14.44
CA PRO A 467 -19.29 -0.44 15.54
C PRO A 467 -18.13 -1.30 14.99
N PRO A 468 -16.94 -1.26 15.63
CA PRO A 468 -15.83 -2.10 15.22
C PRO A 468 -16.08 -3.57 15.59
N GLU A 469 -15.49 -4.48 14.82
CA GLU A 469 -15.56 -5.92 15.04
C GLU A 469 -14.23 -6.43 15.61
N SER A 470 -14.32 -7.31 16.62
CA SER A 470 -13.16 -7.99 17.20
C SER A 470 -12.64 -9.05 16.23
N LEU A 471 -11.32 -9.09 16.06
CA LEU A 471 -10.63 -10.13 15.30
C LEU A 471 -9.94 -11.12 16.25
N MET A 472 -8.62 -11.23 16.13
CA MET A 472 -7.76 -12.18 16.83
C MET A 472 -6.86 -11.52 17.88
N PRO A 473 -6.33 -12.30 18.85
CA PRO A 473 -5.31 -11.83 19.78
C PRO A 473 -4.04 -11.43 19.04
N GLY A 474 -3.60 -10.19 19.25
CA GLY A 474 -2.47 -9.61 18.52
C GLY A 474 -2.37 -8.10 18.68
N TYR A 475 -1.30 -7.54 18.14
CA TYR A 475 -1.05 -6.09 18.06
C TYR A 475 -0.19 -5.72 16.84
N GLN A 476 -0.04 -4.43 16.59
CA GLN A 476 0.59 -3.84 15.41
C GLN A 476 0.04 -4.39 14.09
N PRO A 477 -1.27 -4.29 13.81
CA PRO A 477 -1.80 -4.75 12.54
C PRO A 477 -1.32 -3.87 11.38
N GLN A 478 -0.93 -4.48 10.26
CA GLN A 478 -0.69 -3.79 9.01
C GLN A 478 -1.34 -4.52 7.84
N TRP A 479 -2.16 -3.82 7.06
CA TRP A 479 -2.68 -4.32 5.80
C TRP A 479 -1.56 -4.63 4.81
N ILE A 480 -1.74 -5.69 4.03
CA ILE A 480 -0.91 -5.96 2.85
C ILE A 480 -1.37 -5.04 1.71
N PRO A 481 -0.46 -4.28 1.05
CA PRO A 481 -0.79 -3.30 0.02
C PRO A 481 -1.45 -3.83 -1.25
#